data_AF-A0A501X840-F1
#
_entry.id   AF-A0A501X840-F1
#
_cell.length_a   1.000
_cell.length_b   1.000
_cell.length_c   1.000
_cell.angle_alpha   90.00
_cell.angle_beta   90.00
_cell.angle_gamma   90.00
#
_symmetry.space_group_name_H-M   'P 1'
#
loop_
_entity.id
_entity.type
_entity.pdbx_description
1 polymer ?
#
loop_
_entity_poly.entity_id
_entity_poly.type
_entity_poly.pdbx_seq_one_letter_code
_entity_poly.pdbx_strand_id
1 'polypeptide(L)'
;MNFKALFDEANVADDKNIGGNKQDYSGMGQIVVYVILGVLFAVVIGYIIFKITKAKLAKKKAFKQEKKKAEENLTSYYEYIMTIDAIIKKTLKELEEFNVIVGKVKMSQIKRGAKKLIYKLMSREDFIHSFVNNPQYKTFIDNIEVLYALDANQWMAKRPELIEYFERQYSRVPRGERFNELTPLINKAVEEKFYEETKTK
;
A
#
# COMPACT_ATOMS: atom_id res chain seq x y z
N MET A 1 -10.56 -0.09 75.22
CA MET A 1 -11.96 0.41 75.14
C MET A 1 -12.75 -0.54 74.27
N ASN A 2 -13.92 -0.93 74.77
CA ASN A 2 -14.66 -2.13 74.39
C ASN A 2 -15.57 -1.79 73.19
N PHE A 3 -15.25 -2.29 71.99
CA PHE A 3 -16.04 -2.09 70.75
C PHE A 3 -17.45 -2.72 70.81
N LYS A 4 -17.78 -3.40 71.90
CA LYS A 4 -19.08 -4.01 72.17
C LYS A 4 -20.20 -2.99 72.45
N ALA A 5 -19.86 -1.81 73.00
CA ALA A 5 -20.85 -0.80 73.36
C ALA A 5 -21.38 0.02 72.16
N LEU A 6 -20.70 0.00 71.00
CA LEU A 6 -21.12 0.73 69.79
C LEU A 6 -22.07 -0.07 68.90
N PHE A 7 -22.28 -1.36 69.18
CA PHE A 7 -23.19 -2.23 68.43
C PHE A 7 -24.51 -2.52 69.16
N ASP A 8 -24.57 -2.31 70.48
CA ASP A 8 -25.78 -2.59 71.27
C ASP A 8 -26.84 -1.46 71.19
N GLU A 9 -26.51 -0.29 70.62
CA GLU A 9 -27.45 0.82 70.47
C GLU A 9 -28.19 0.84 69.12
N ALA A 10 -27.86 -0.08 68.20
CA ALA A 10 -28.50 -0.16 66.88
C ALA A 10 -29.64 -1.20 66.79
N ASN A 11 -30.01 -1.86 67.89
CA ASN A 11 -31.02 -2.93 67.92
C ASN A 11 -32.34 -2.55 68.60
N VAL A 12 -32.61 -1.26 68.80
CA VAL A 12 -33.91 -0.79 69.28
C VAL A 12 -34.48 0.18 68.26
N ALA A 13 -35.63 -0.22 67.69
CA ALA A 13 -36.42 0.46 66.66
C ALA A 13 -36.02 0.15 65.20
N ASP A 14 -36.63 -0.87 64.60
CA ASP A 14 -37.75 -0.61 63.67
C ASP A 14 -38.51 -1.93 63.45
N ASP A 15 -39.66 -2.03 64.12
CA ASP A 15 -40.74 -2.93 63.73
C ASP A 15 -41.38 -2.34 62.46
N LYS A 16 -40.84 -2.73 61.31
CA LYS A 16 -41.54 -2.62 60.02
C LYS A 16 -41.33 -3.88 59.21
N ASN A 17 -42.30 -4.77 59.38
CA ASN A 17 -42.98 -5.49 58.31
C ASN A 17 -42.47 -5.17 56.89
N ILE A 18 -41.49 -5.93 56.43
CA ILE A 18 -41.27 -6.17 55.00
C ILE A 18 -41.49 -7.67 54.83
N GLY A 19 -42.71 -8.02 54.42
CA GLY A 19 -43.04 -9.31 53.85
C GLY A 19 -42.16 -9.58 52.64
N GLY A 20 -40.95 -10.04 52.89
CA GLY A 20 -40.09 -10.68 51.91
C GLY A 20 -40.74 -12.01 51.57
N ASN A 21 -41.48 -12.02 50.46
CA ASN A 21 -42.01 -13.22 49.85
C ASN A 21 -40.83 -14.15 49.57
N LYS A 22 -40.54 -15.09 50.47
CA LYS A 22 -39.65 -16.21 50.18
C LYS A 22 -40.41 -17.07 49.17
N GLN A 23 -40.19 -16.78 47.88
CA GLN A 23 -40.57 -17.69 46.83
C GLN A 23 -39.75 -18.96 47.03
N ASP A 24 -40.34 -19.92 47.73
CA ASP A 24 -39.94 -21.32 47.64
C ASP A 24 -40.18 -21.74 46.20
N TYR A 25 -39.14 -21.59 45.36
CA TYR A 25 -39.10 -22.22 44.07
C TYR A 25 -39.13 -23.74 44.32
N SER A 26 -40.33 -24.32 44.31
CA SER A 26 -40.52 -25.77 44.18
C SER A 26 -39.60 -26.27 43.06
N GLY A 27 -39.11 -27.51 43.13
CA GLY A 27 -38.06 -28.01 42.22
C GLY A 27 -38.27 -27.69 40.73
N MET A 28 -39.52 -27.53 40.27
CA MET A 28 -39.86 -27.02 38.94
C MET A 28 -39.43 -25.57 38.65
N GLY A 29 -39.60 -24.62 39.59
CA GLY A 29 -39.24 -23.22 39.40
C GLY A 29 -37.74 -23.00 39.27
N GLN A 30 -36.94 -23.75 40.03
CA GLN A 30 -35.47 -23.74 39.89
C GLN A 30 -35.06 -24.27 38.51
N ILE A 31 -35.68 -25.36 38.05
CA ILE A 31 -35.42 -25.94 36.73
C ILE A 31 -35.72 -24.92 35.61
N VAL A 32 -36.84 -24.19 35.68
CA VAL A 32 -37.21 -23.19 34.67
C VAL A 32 -36.17 -22.05 34.58
N VAL A 33 -35.67 -21.57 35.72
CA VAL A 33 -34.65 -20.51 35.74
C VAL A 33 -33.33 -20.98 35.10
N TYR A 34 -32.88 -22.20 35.39
CA TYR A 34 -31.67 -22.76 34.77
C TYR A 34 -31.83 -22.99 33.27
N VAL A 35 -33.02 -23.37 32.80
CA VAL A 35 -33.30 -23.54 31.37
C VAL A 35 -33.22 -22.18 30.64
N ILE A 36 -33.82 -21.13 31.18
CA ILE A 36 -33.77 -19.78 30.60
C ILE A 36 -32.32 -19.28 30.54
N LEU A 37 -31.54 -19.48 31.61
CA LEU A 37 -30.14 -19.11 31.66
C LEU A 37 -29.30 -19.86 30.62
N GLY A 38 -29.55 -21.16 30.44
CA GLY A 38 -28.89 -21.99 29.44
C GLY A 38 -29.16 -21.53 28.01
N VAL A 39 -30.40 -21.16 27.69
CA VAL A 39 -30.76 -20.60 26.38
C VAL A 39 -30.04 -19.27 26.13
N LEU A 40 -29.98 -18.40 27.15
CA LEU A 40 -29.30 -17.11 27.04
C LEU A 40 -27.79 -17.29 26.79
N PHE A 41 -27.16 -18.25 27.47
CA PHE A 41 -25.76 -18.61 27.25
C PHE A 41 -25.53 -19.19 25.84
N ALA A 42 -26.43 -20.05 25.36
CA ALA A 42 -26.34 -20.63 24.01
C ALA A 42 -26.40 -19.55 22.91
N VAL A 43 -27.24 -18.52 23.09
CA VAL A 43 -27.33 -17.39 22.15
C VAL A 43 -26.03 -16.58 22.13
N VAL A 44 -25.43 -16.31 23.30
CA VAL A 44 -24.15 -15.60 23.39
C VAL A 44 -23.02 -16.39 22.74
N ILE A 45 -22.91 -17.69 23.03
CA ILE A 45 -21.90 -18.57 22.43
C ILE A 45 -22.10 -18.65 20.91
N GLY A 46 -23.33 -18.82 20.45
CA GLY A 46 -23.66 -18.84 19.01
C GLY A 46 -23.26 -17.55 18.30
N TYR A 47 -23.52 -16.40 18.92
CA TYR A 47 -23.11 -15.09 18.39
C TYR A 47 -21.59 -14.95 18.27
N ILE A 48 -20.84 -15.38 19.30
CA ILE A 48 -19.37 -15.34 19.30
C ILE A 48 -18.79 -16.22 18.19
N ILE A 49 -19.28 -17.46 18.04
CA ILE A 49 -18.83 -18.39 16.98
C ILE A 49 -19.13 -17.80 15.59
N PHE A 50 -20.30 -17.21 15.39
CA PHE A 50 -20.67 -16.54 14.14
C PHE A 50 -19.78 -15.35 13.80
N LYS A 51 -19.45 -14.51 14.79
CA LYS A 51 -18.51 -13.39 14.62
C LYS A 51 -17.12 -13.86 14.22
N ILE A 52 -16.60 -14.91 14.87
CA ILE A 52 -15.25 -15.44 14.59
C ILE A 52 -15.17 -16.02 13.18
N THR A 53 -16.18 -16.81 12.78
CA THR A 53 -16.22 -17.43 11.45
C THR A 53 -16.33 -16.40 10.33
N LYS A 54 -17.19 -15.38 10.47
CA LYS A 54 -17.27 -14.26 9.51
C LYS A 54 -15.96 -13.46 9.44
N ALA A 55 -15.32 -13.20 10.58
CA ALA A 55 -14.05 -12.47 10.61
C ALA A 55 -12.93 -13.24 9.88
N LYS A 56 -12.85 -14.57 10.03
CA LYS A 56 -11.88 -15.41 9.30
C LYS A 56 -12.10 -15.39 7.79
N LEU A 57 -13.36 -15.46 7.34
CA LEU A 57 -13.70 -15.39 5.90
C LEU A 57 -13.41 -14.00 5.31
N ALA A 58 -13.74 -12.93 6.04
CA ALA A 58 -13.43 -11.55 5.64
C ALA A 58 -11.92 -11.33 5.53
N LYS A 59 -11.14 -11.79 6.51
CA LYS A 59 -9.67 -11.73 6.47
C LYS A 59 -9.10 -12.49 5.26
N LYS A 60 -9.61 -13.68 4.95
CA LYS A 60 -9.14 -14.47 3.79
C LYS A 60 -9.46 -13.78 2.45
N LYS A 61 -10.62 -13.11 2.34
CA LYS A 61 -10.98 -12.32 1.15
C LYS A 61 -10.12 -11.06 1.03
N ALA A 62 -9.93 -10.32 2.13
CA ALA A 62 -9.07 -9.14 2.17
C ALA A 62 -7.63 -9.48 1.78
N PHE A 63 -7.06 -10.56 2.35
CA PHE A 63 -5.72 -11.01 2.02
C PHE A 63 -5.54 -11.40 0.54
N LYS A 64 -6.55 -12.03 -0.08
CA LYS A 64 -6.52 -12.32 -1.52
C LYS A 64 -6.55 -11.05 -2.36
N GLN A 65 -7.35 -10.06 -1.96
CA GLN A 65 -7.43 -8.77 -2.65
C GLN A 65 -6.13 -7.97 -2.50
N GLU A 66 -5.53 -7.97 -1.31
CA GLU A 66 -4.23 -7.35 -1.05
C GLU A 66 -3.13 -8.02 -1.87
N LYS A 67 -3.10 -9.35 -1.93
CA LYS A 67 -2.16 -10.08 -2.79
C LYS A 67 -2.31 -9.70 -4.26
N LYS A 68 -3.54 -9.66 -4.78
CA LYS A 68 -3.80 -9.28 -6.16
C LYS A 68 -3.33 -7.85 -6.45
N LYS A 69 -3.64 -6.91 -5.55
CA LYS A 69 -3.15 -5.53 -5.65
C LYS A 69 -1.62 -5.44 -5.59
N ALA A 70 -0.98 -6.26 -4.74
CA ALA A 70 0.48 -6.29 -4.65
C ALA A 70 1.11 -6.82 -5.94
N GLU A 71 0.53 -7.85 -6.57
CA GLU A 71 0.96 -8.38 -7.87
C GLU A 71 0.76 -7.37 -9.00
N GLU A 72 -0.37 -6.66 -9.02
CA GLU A 72 -0.65 -5.57 -9.97
C GLU A 72 0.37 -4.44 -9.79
N ASN A 73 0.60 -3.96 -8.57
CA ASN A 73 1.57 -2.91 -8.27
C ASN A 73 3.01 -3.31 -8.65
N LEU A 74 3.38 -4.57 -8.41
CA LEU A 74 4.69 -5.10 -8.76
C LEU A 74 4.86 -5.24 -10.28
N THR A 75 3.79 -5.60 -10.98
CA THR A 75 3.79 -5.63 -12.45
C THR A 75 3.98 -4.22 -13.00
N SER A 76 3.17 -3.26 -12.55
CA SER A 76 3.32 -1.86 -12.93
C SER A 76 4.71 -1.33 -12.60
N TYR A 77 5.25 -1.65 -11.42
CA TYR A 77 6.62 -1.26 -11.03
C TYR A 77 7.65 -1.69 -12.08
N TYR A 78 7.57 -2.92 -12.58
CA TYR A 78 8.48 -3.38 -13.63
C TYR A 78 8.29 -2.65 -14.95
N GLU A 79 7.06 -2.33 -15.35
CA GLU A 79 6.81 -1.53 -16.56
C GLU A 79 7.42 -0.13 -16.46
N TYR A 80 7.31 0.49 -15.28
CA TYR A 80 7.93 1.78 -14.99
C TYR A 80 9.46 1.70 -15.05
N ILE A 81 10.06 0.67 -14.46
CA ILE A 81 11.50 0.42 -14.52
C ILE A 81 11.98 0.24 -15.96
N MET A 82 11.28 -0.58 -16.75
CA MET A 82 11.60 -0.77 -18.17
C MET A 82 11.52 0.54 -18.96
N THR A 83 10.51 1.36 -18.69
CA THR A 83 10.34 2.66 -19.35
C THR A 83 11.45 3.64 -19.00
N ILE A 84 11.84 3.72 -17.72
CA ILE A 84 12.91 4.61 -17.26
C ILE A 84 14.26 4.17 -17.84
N ASP A 85 14.56 2.87 -17.79
CA ASP A 85 15.78 2.31 -18.36
C ASP A 85 15.87 2.59 -19.87
N ALA A 86 14.77 2.46 -20.61
CA ALA A 86 14.71 2.81 -22.03
C ALA A 86 14.97 4.31 -22.28
N ILE A 87 14.41 5.21 -21.46
CA ILE A 87 14.67 6.65 -21.54
C ILE A 87 16.16 6.93 -21.27
N ILE A 88 16.73 6.32 -20.23
CA ILE A 88 18.15 6.48 -19.87
C ILE A 88 19.04 6.04 -21.04
N LYS A 89 18.84 4.83 -21.56
CA LYS A 89 19.64 4.27 -22.66
C LYS A 89 19.55 5.12 -23.91
N LYS A 90 18.35 5.55 -24.29
CA LYS A 90 18.15 6.45 -25.44
C LYS A 90 18.91 7.76 -25.23
N THR A 91 18.80 8.33 -24.04
CA THR A 91 19.44 9.61 -23.72
C THR A 91 20.96 9.50 -23.73
N LEU A 92 21.53 8.46 -23.13
CA LEU A 92 22.98 8.22 -23.11
C LEU A 92 23.53 7.97 -24.51
N LYS A 93 22.81 7.21 -25.34
CA LYS A 93 23.17 6.99 -26.74
C LYS A 93 23.21 8.30 -27.53
N GLU A 94 22.18 9.14 -27.41
CA GLU A 94 22.14 10.45 -28.08
C GLU A 94 23.24 11.40 -27.58
N LEU A 95 23.63 11.30 -26.30
CA LEU A 95 24.74 12.09 -25.74
C LEU A 95 26.11 11.62 -26.23
N GLU A 96 26.30 10.31 -26.42
CA GLU A 96 27.53 9.73 -26.99
C GLU A 96 27.66 10.07 -28.48
N GLU A 97 26.54 10.02 -29.22
CA GLU A 97 26.46 10.37 -30.64
C GLU A 97 26.49 11.88 -30.89
N PHE A 98 26.39 12.74 -29.86
CA PHE A 98 26.42 14.21 -29.94
C PHE A 98 27.80 14.79 -30.38
N ASN A 99 28.64 13.99 -31.03
CA ASN A 99 29.95 14.46 -31.48
C ASN A 99 29.80 15.61 -32.49
N VAL A 100 30.51 16.70 -32.22
CA VAL A 100 30.22 18.12 -32.55
C VAL A 100 30.10 18.44 -34.06
N ILE A 101 30.39 17.48 -34.94
CA ILE A 101 30.68 17.73 -36.35
C ILE A 101 29.44 17.60 -37.26
N VAL A 102 28.34 16.94 -36.83
CA VAL A 102 27.19 16.63 -37.74
C VAL A 102 25.81 16.80 -37.07
N GLY A 103 25.70 17.36 -35.87
CA GLY A 103 24.49 17.29 -35.05
C GLY A 103 23.24 17.97 -35.62
N LYS A 104 22.32 17.19 -36.22
CA LYS A 104 20.94 17.61 -36.54
C LYS A 104 20.11 17.95 -35.28
N VAL A 105 20.55 17.49 -34.10
CA VAL A 105 19.86 17.63 -32.82
C VAL A 105 20.71 18.44 -31.85
N LYS A 106 20.10 19.40 -31.14
CA LYS A 106 20.76 20.23 -30.14
C LYS A 106 20.83 19.50 -28.79
N MET A 107 21.91 19.70 -28.03
CA MET A 107 22.04 19.21 -26.64
C MET A 107 20.84 19.57 -25.76
N SER A 108 20.29 20.77 -25.94
CA SER A 108 19.09 21.23 -25.23
C SER A 108 17.85 20.41 -25.56
N GLN A 109 17.73 19.87 -26.77
CA GLN A 109 16.63 18.98 -27.17
C GLN A 109 16.78 17.61 -26.50
N ILE A 110 17.99 17.07 -26.41
CA ILE A 110 18.25 15.78 -25.74
C ILE A 110 17.89 15.89 -24.25
N LYS A 111 18.40 16.92 -23.57
CA LYS A 111 18.08 17.19 -22.15
C LYS A 111 16.58 17.36 -21.93
N ARG A 112 15.91 18.13 -22.79
CA ARG A 112 14.47 18.40 -22.69
C ARG A 112 13.65 17.13 -22.96
N GLY A 113 14.02 16.31 -23.94
CA GLY A 113 13.36 15.06 -24.27
C GLY A 113 13.33 14.10 -23.09
N ALA A 114 14.50 13.85 -22.50
CA ALA A 114 14.65 13.01 -21.32
C ALA A 114 13.81 13.53 -20.13
N LYS A 115 13.98 14.81 -19.78
CA LYS A 115 13.26 15.45 -18.67
C LYS A 115 11.74 15.42 -18.86
N LYS A 116 11.27 15.65 -20.09
CA LYS A 116 9.85 15.61 -20.46
C LYS A 116 9.27 14.21 -20.29
N LEU A 117 9.95 13.17 -20.77
CA LEU A 117 9.45 11.81 -20.67
C LEU A 117 9.41 11.35 -19.20
N ILE A 118 10.45 11.66 -18.42
CA ILE A 118 10.48 11.36 -16.98
C ILE A 118 9.35 12.09 -16.26
N TYR A 119 9.15 13.39 -16.53
CA TYR A 119 8.05 14.15 -15.95
C TYR A 119 6.68 13.57 -16.30
N LYS A 120 6.44 13.24 -17.59
CA LYS A 120 5.19 12.62 -18.03
C LYS A 120 4.93 11.32 -17.30
N LEU A 121 5.97 10.53 -17.03
CA LEU A 121 5.86 9.26 -16.31
C LEU A 121 5.51 9.45 -14.83
N MET A 122 6.19 10.38 -14.15
CA MET A 122 5.96 10.72 -12.74
C MET A 122 4.59 11.37 -12.51
N SER A 123 4.08 12.10 -13.50
CA SER A 123 2.81 12.83 -13.41
C SER A 123 1.59 11.95 -13.69
N ARG A 124 1.77 10.68 -14.06
CA ARG A 124 0.63 9.80 -14.32
C ARG A 124 -0.10 9.48 -13.02
N GLU A 125 -1.43 9.53 -13.05
CA GLU A 125 -2.26 9.23 -11.88
C GLU A 125 -1.98 7.83 -11.32
N ASP A 126 -1.77 6.84 -12.18
CA ASP A 126 -1.45 5.48 -11.78
C ASP A 126 -0.07 5.38 -11.10
N PHE A 127 0.90 6.19 -11.51
CA PHE A 127 2.18 6.29 -10.81
C PHE A 127 2.02 6.88 -9.41
N ILE A 128 1.31 7.99 -9.30
CA ILE A 128 1.08 8.69 -8.02
C ILE A 128 0.36 7.77 -7.03
N HIS A 129 -0.71 7.12 -7.47
CA HIS A 129 -1.50 6.22 -6.62
C HIS A 129 -0.73 4.95 -6.20
N SER A 130 0.13 4.42 -7.08
CA SER A 130 0.81 3.14 -6.84
C SER A 130 2.08 3.28 -6.00
N PHE A 131 2.80 4.41 -6.11
CA PHE A 131 4.16 4.52 -5.56
C PHE A 131 4.35 5.60 -4.50
N VAL A 132 3.71 6.77 -4.61
CA VAL A 132 3.98 7.93 -3.72
C VAL A 132 3.65 7.62 -2.26
N ASN A 133 2.57 6.86 -2.03
CA ASN A 133 2.11 6.54 -0.67
C ASN A 133 2.66 5.21 -0.13
N ASN A 134 3.51 4.50 -0.88
CA ASN A 134 4.01 3.19 -0.48
C ASN A 134 5.49 3.25 -0.08
N PRO A 135 5.82 3.03 1.21
CA PRO A 135 7.20 3.09 1.71
C PRO A 135 8.16 2.14 0.99
N GLN A 136 7.66 1.03 0.45
CA GLN A 136 8.46 0.03 -0.25
C GLN A 136 9.15 0.60 -1.51
N TYR A 137 8.54 1.61 -2.14
CA TYR A 137 9.04 2.21 -3.38
C TYR A 137 9.69 3.56 -3.16
N LYS A 138 9.92 3.98 -1.90
CA LYS A 138 10.49 5.29 -1.60
C LYS A 138 11.84 5.52 -2.28
N THR A 139 12.75 4.56 -2.21
CA THR A 139 14.07 4.65 -2.88
C THR A 139 13.96 4.79 -4.39
N PHE A 140 12.96 4.16 -4.99
CA PHE A 140 12.70 4.28 -6.43
C PHE A 140 12.21 5.69 -6.77
N ILE A 141 11.27 6.24 -6.00
CA ILE A 141 10.79 7.62 -6.14
C ILE A 141 11.94 8.63 -5.97
N ASP A 142 12.70 8.52 -4.87
CA ASP A 142 13.82 9.40 -4.57
C ASP A 142 14.83 9.39 -5.73
N ASN A 143 15.16 8.22 -6.28
CA ASN A 143 16.10 8.11 -7.41
C ASN A 143 15.54 8.68 -8.72
N ILE A 144 14.24 8.54 -8.99
CA ILE A 144 13.59 9.17 -10.16
C ILE A 144 13.58 10.68 -10.03
N GLU A 145 13.25 11.21 -8.85
CA GLU A 145 13.23 12.65 -8.60
C GLU A 145 14.62 13.26 -8.83
N VAL A 146 15.67 12.59 -8.35
CA VAL A 146 17.05 13.01 -8.62
C VAL A 146 17.38 12.92 -10.12
N LEU A 147 16.94 11.85 -10.80
CA LEU A 147 17.12 11.69 -12.25
C LEU A 147 16.43 12.82 -13.05
N TYR A 148 15.25 13.26 -12.61
CA TYR A 148 14.51 14.37 -13.19
C TYR A 148 15.16 15.74 -12.89
N ALA A 149 15.69 15.91 -11.68
CA ALA A 149 16.31 17.16 -11.24
C ALA A 149 17.66 17.41 -11.90
N LEU A 150 18.44 16.35 -12.13
CA LEU A 150 19.77 16.42 -12.71
C LEU A 150 19.71 16.44 -14.25
N ASP A 151 20.48 17.33 -14.88
CA ASP A 151 20.61 17.36 -16.33
C ASP A 151 21.21 16.04 -16.85
N ALA A 152 20.68 15.52 -17.96
CA ALA A 152 21.08 14.23 -18.52
C ALA A 152 22.58 14.09 -18.82
N ASN A 153 23.24 15.18 -19.23
CA ASN A 153 24.68 15.17 -19.49
C ASN A 153 25.53 15.05 -18.20
N GLN A 154 24.93 15.21 -17.04
CA GLN A 154 25.60 15.11 -15.74
C GLN A 154 25.33 13.78 -15.03
N TRP A 155 24.44 12.94 -15.55
CA TRP A 155 24.07 11.68 -14.89
C TRP A 155 25.29 10.78 -14.65
N MET A 156 26.06 10.50 -15.71
CA MET A 156 27.27 9.66 -15.61
C MET A 156 28.39 10.32 -14.79
N ALA A 157 28.53 11.65 -14.87
CA ALA A 157 29.64 12.36 -14.25
C ALA A 157 29.43 12.64 -12.76
N LYS A 158 28.20 12.96 -12.34
CA LYS A 158 27.89 13.39 -10.97
C LYS A 158 27.23 12.31 -10.12
N ARG A 159 26.45 11.42 -10.72
CA ARG A 159 25.62 10.44 -10.01
C ARG A 159 25.57 9.09 -10.74
N PRO A 160 26.73 8.45 -11.04
CA PRO A 160 26.77 7.17 -11.73
C PRO A 160 25.96 6.07 -11.03
N GLU A 161 25.84 6.13 -9.69
CA GLU A 161 25.09 5.19 -8.90
C GLU A 161 23.58 5.18 -9.19
N LEU A 162 23.02 6.26 -9.76
CA LEU A 162 21.64 6.30 -10.22
C LEU A 162 21.43 5.40 -11.44
N ILE A 163 22.35 5.47 -12.40
CA ILE A 163 22.31 4.66 -13.61
C ILE A 163 22.44 3.19 -13.24
N GLU A 164 23.44 2.87 -12.40
CA GLU A 164 23.60 1.50 -11.89
C GLU A 164 22.37 1.02 -11.10
N TYR A 165 21.70 1.89 -10.35
CA TYR A 165 20.47 1.53 -9.64
C TYR A 165 19.39 1.07 -10.63
N PHE A 166 19.11 1.86 -11.67
CA PHE A 166 18.08 1.51 -12.65
C PHE A 166 18.47 0.27 -13.47
N GLU A 167 19.74 0.10 -13.83
CA GLU A 167 20.22 -1.14 -14.48
C GLU A 167 20.06 -2.37 -13.59
N ARG A 168 20.37 -2.24 -12.29
CA ARG A 168 20.16 -3.32 -11.31
C ARG A 168 18.68 -3.63 -11.12
N GLN A 169 17.80 -2.62 -11.10
CA GLN A 169 16.36 -2.88 -11.02
C GLN A 169 15.84 -3.51 -12.32
N TYR A 170 16.31 -3.06 -13.48
CA TYR A 170 15.95 -3.61 -14.78
C TYR A 170 16.34 -5.09 -14.91
N SER A 171 17.53 -5.47 -14.42
CA SER A 171 17.97 -6.88 -14.45
C SER A 171 17.13 -7.80 -13.56
N ARG A 172 16.38 -7.27 -12.59
CA ARG A 172 15.44 -8.01 -11.75
C ARG A 172 14.06 -8.20 -12.39
N VAL A 173 13.79 -7.54 -13.52
CA VAL A 173 12.52 -7.68 -14.23
C VAL A 173 12.41 -9.11 -14.80
N PRO A 174 11.34 -9.85 -14.49
CA PRO A 174 11.14 -11.21 -15.01
C PRO A 174 11.05 -11.21 -16.54
N ARG A 175 11.91 -12.01 -17.19
CA ARG A 175 11.91 -12.19 -18.65
C ARG A 175 10.84 -13.19 -19.08
N GLY A 176 9.59 -12.74 -19.11
CA GLY A 176 8.43 -13.50 -19.58
C GLY A 176 7.86 -12.98 -20.90
N GLU A 177 6.69 -13.50 -21.29
CA GLU A 177 5.94 -13.07 -22.47
C GLU A 177 5.65 -11.56 -22.46
N ARG A 178 5.09 -11.05 -21.35
CA ARG A 178 4.82 -9.61 -21.17
C ARG A 178 6.07 -8.74 -21.31
N PHE A 179 7.24 -9.21 -20.88
CA PHE A 179 8.50 -8.47 -21.07
C PHE A 179 8.85 -8.34 -22.55
N ASN A 180 8.74 -9.45 -23.29
CA ASN A 180 9.04 -9.49 -24.73
C ASN A 180 8.06 -8.64 -25.55
N GLU A 181 6.79 -8.58 -25.13
CA GLU A 181 5.77 -7.73 -25.76
C GLU A 181 5.97 -6.24 -25.45
N LEU A 182 6.24 -5.89 -24.19
CA LEU A 182 6.33 -4.49 -23.78
C LEU A 182 7.63 -3.82 -24.21
N THR A 183 8.76 -4.54 -24.23
CA THR A 183 10.07 -3.99 -24.59
C THR A 183 10.05 -3.23 -25.95
N PRO A 184 9.58 -3.82 -27.07
CA PRO A 184 9.54 -3.12 -28.35
C PRO A 184 8.56 -1.95 -28.34
N LEU A 185 7.42 -2.08 -27.65
CA LEU A 185 6.42 -1.02 -27.54
C LEU A 185 6.96 0.19 -26.76
N ILE A 186 7.64 -0.07 -25.65
CA ILE A 186 8.28 0.96 -24.82
C ILE A 186 9.37 1.66 -25.62
N ASN A 187 10.28 0.91 -26.27
CA ASN A 187 11.36 1.50 -27.05
C ASN A 187 10.82 2.38 -28.18
N LYS A 188 9.83 1.87 -28.92
CA LYS A 188 9.15 2.63 -29.98
C LYS A 188 8.49 3.91 -29.44
N ALA A 189 7.76 3.79 -28.32
CA ALA A 189 7.09 4.93 -27.71
C ALA A 189 8.08 5.98 -27.20
N VAL A 190 9.21 5.55 -26.63
CA VAL A 190 10.30 6.44 -26.21
C VAL A 190 10.88 7.15 -27.43
N GLU A 191 11.20 6.44 -28.51
CA GLU A 191 11.73 7.03 -29.75
C GLU A 191 10.80 8.08 -30.36
N GLU A 192 9.52 7.74 -30.53
CA GLU A 192 8.53 8.63 -31.13
C GLU A 192 8.28 9.87 -30.27
N LYS A 193 8.19 9.69 -28.95
CA LYS A 193 7.85 10.77 -28.02
C LYS A 193 9.05 11.55 -27.53
N PHE A 194 10.30 11.14 -27.80
CA PHE A 194 11.49 11.81 -27.29
C PHE A 194 11.55 13.27 -27.76
N TYR A 195 11.40 13.48 -29.07
CA TYR A 195 11.49 14.80 -29.71
C TYR A 195 10.15 15.48 -29.96
N GLU A 196 9.03 14.82 -29.64
CA GLU A 196 7.68 15.40 -29.82
C GLU A 196 7.52 16.71 -29.02
N GLU A 197 7.25 17.83 -29.70
CA GLU A 197 6.92 19.07 -29.01
C GLU A 197 5.52 18.97 -28.41
N THR A 198 5.41 19.18 -27.09
CA THR A 198 4.09 19.32 -26.46
C THR A 198 3.48 20.62 -26.97
N LYS A 199 2.45 20.50 -27.81
CA LYS A 199 1.50 21.59 -28.03
C LYS A 199 0.79 21.84 -26.70
N THR A 200 1.39 22.66 -25.84
CA THR A 200 0.69 23.27 -24.71
C THR A 200 -0.41 24.14 -25.32
N LYS A 201 -1.64 23.65 -25.26
CA LYS A 201 -2.84 24.48 -25.35
C LYS A 201 -2.97 25.30 -24.08
#